data_AF-A0A7U8BHH7-F1
#
_entry.id   AF-A0A7U8BHH7-F1
#
_cell.length_a   1.000
_cell.length_b   1.000
_cell.length_c   1.000
_cell.angle_alpha   90.00
_cell.angle_beta   90.00
_cell.angle_gamma   90.00
#
_symmetry.space_group_name_H-M   'P 1'
#
loop_
_entity.id
_entity.type
_entity.pdbx_description
1 polymer ?
#
loop_
_entity_poly.entity_id
_entity_poly.type
_entity_poly.pdbx_seq_one_letter_code
_entity_poly.pdbx_strand_id
1 'polypeptide(L)'
;MQSHIKVSLEFKCIIGLLDFERIQEQKVLIELEAKSKKFLDYAKLCARIEKIYKKKKFKTIEKSLKYICKDIKKHHKKLQFINITCYKPDIIKNARVGASLSKKY
;
A
#
# COMPACT_ATOMS: atom_id res chain seq x y z
N MET A 1 -10.62 -9.43 20.61
CA MET A 1 -10.38 -10.16 19.35
C MET A 1 -9.07 -9.70 18.73
N GLN A 2 -8.10 -10.61 18.62
CA GLN A 2 -6.90 -10.42 17.80
C GLN A 2 -7.30 -10.58 16.33
N SER A 3 -6.72 -9.76 15.45
CA SER A 3 -7.01 -9.79 14.02
C SER A 3 -5.72 -9.98 13.26
N HIS A 4 -5.72 -10.95 12.34
CA HIS A 4 -4.67 -11.18 11.36
C HIS A 4 -5.36 -11.18 10.00
N ILE A 5 -5.01 -10.22 9.15
CA ILE A 5 -5.64 -10.03 7.85
C ILE A 5 -4.60 -10.14 6.74
N LYS A 6 -5.06 -10.61 5.59
CA LYS A 6 -4.35 -10.57 4.31
C LYS A 6 -5.25 -9.88 3.29
N VAL A 7 -4.71 -8.93 2.55
CA VAL A 7 -5.43 -8.09 1.60
C VAL A 7 -4.65 -8.06 0.30
N SER A 8 -5.36 -8.25 -0.81
CA SER A 8 -4.89 -7.99 -2.17
C SER A 8 -5.80 -6.91 -2.74
N LEU A 9 -5.25 -5.73 -2.99
CA LEU A 9 -6.00 -4.54 -3.39
C LEU A 9 -5.43 -3.97 -4.69
N GLU A 10 -6.26 -3.92 -5.72
CA GLU A 10 -5.91 -3.35 -7.02
C GLU A 10 -6.68 -2.05 -7.27
N PHE A 11 -5.99 -1.02 -7.76
CA PHE A 11 -6.61 0.23 -8.21
C PHE A 11 -5.70 0.96 -9.20
N LYS A 12 -6.22 2.02 -9.83
CA LYS A 12 -5.44 2.92 -10.68
C LYS A 12 -5.06 4.20 -9.93
N CYS A 13 -3.83 4.66 -10.09
CA CYS A 13 -3.38 5.96 -9.57
C CYS A 13 -2.14 6.48 -10.32
N ILE A 14 -1.82 7.75 -10.12
CA ILE A 14 -0.58 8.36 -10.61
C ILE A 14 0.54 8.05 -9.61
N ILE A 15 1.58 7.35 -10.02
CA ILE A 15 2.75 7.03 -9.18
C ILE A 15 4.01 6.85 -10.02
N GLY A 16 5.11 7.49 -9.65
CA GLY A 16 6.35 7.38 -10.41
C GLY A 16 7.14 8.68 -10.49
N LEU A 17 8.35 8.55 -11.04
CA LEU A 17 9.32 9.65 -11.20
C LEU A 17 9.31 10.20 -12.61
N LEU A 18 9.03 9.37 -13.61
CA LEU A 18 9.13 9.72 -15.02
C LEU A 18 7.94 10.57 -15.45
N ASP A 19 8.14 11.51 -16.38
CA ASP A 19 7.11 12.49 -16.73
C ASP A 19 5.82 11.86 -17.26
N PHE A 20 5.93 10.80 -18.08
CA PHE A 20 4.76 10.07 -18.57
C PHE A 20 3.97 9.40 -17.44
N GLU A 21 4.65 8.92 -16.38
CA GLU A 21 4.03 8.34 -15.20
C GLU A 21 3.26 9.39 -14.38
N ARG A 22 3.55 10.69 -14.58
CA ARG A 22 2.89 11.81 -13.90
C ARG A 22 1.63 12.29 -14.60
N ILE A 23 1.41 11.86 -15.84
CA ILE A 23 0.26 12.25 -16.68
C ILE A 23 -0.78 11.11 -16.71
N GLN A 24 -0.34 9.86 -16.81
CA GLN A 24 -1.23 8.71 -16.97
C GLN A 24 -1.38 7.92 -15.66
N GLU A 25 -2.61 7.48 -15.37
CA GLU A 25 -2.83 6.55 -14.27
C GLU A 25 -2.29 5.15 -14.61
N GLN A 26 -1.70 4.51 -13.61
CA GLN A 26 -1.16 3.16 -13.70
C GLN A 26 -1.89 2.25 -12.75
N LYS A 27 -2.04 0.98 -13.14
CA LYS A 27 -2.49 -0.07 -12.24
C LYS A 27 -1.45 -0.26 -11.13
N VAL A 28 -1.92 -0.33 -9.90
CA VAL A 28 -1.13 -0.64 -8.71
C VAL A 28 -1.81 -1.79 -7.98
N LEU A 29 -1.00 -2.77 -7.58
CA LEU A 29 -1.43 -3.88 -6.75
C LEU A 29 -0.73 -3.82 -5.40
N ILE A 30 -1.51 -3.67 -4.33
CA ILE A 30 -1.05 -3.70 -2.95
C ILE A 30 -1.35 -5.07 -2.35
N GLU A 31 -0.32 -5.77 -1.92
CA GLU A 31 -0.45 -6.94 -1.05
C GLU A 31 -0.09 -6.51 0.37
N LEU A 32 -0.99 -6.76 1.32
CA LEU A 32 -0.82 -6.36 2.71
C LEU A 32 -1.17 -7.51 3.63
N GLU A 33 -0.27 -7.79 4.55
CA GLU A 33 -0.50 -8.67 5.69
C GLU A 33 -0.29 -7.87 6.98
N ALA A 34 -1.24 -7.94 7.91
CA ALA A 34 -1.16 -7.20 9.16
C ALA A 34 -1.76 -8.00 10.31
N LYS A 35 -1.14 -7.85 11.49
CA LYS A 35 -1.65 -8.42 12.74
C LYS A 35 -1.75 -7.36 13.82
N SER A 36 -2.86 -7.37 14.55
CA SER A 36 -3.17 -6.40 15.60
C SER A 36 -3.90 -7.08 16.76
N LYS A 37 -3.65 -6.62 17.99
CA LYS A 37 -4.39 -7.10 19.18
C LYS A 37 -5.86 -6.64 19.19
N LYS A 38 -6.24 -5.70 18.32
CA LYS A 38 -7.61 -5.24 18.10
C LYS A 38 -8.05 -5.51 16.67
N PHE A 39 -9.35 -5.56 16.46
CA PHE A 39 -9.97 -5.70 15.14
C PHE A 39 -9.38 -4.72 14.12
N LEU A 40 -9.09 -5.22 12.92
CA LEU A 40 -8.71 -4.44 11.76
C LEU A 40 -9.86 -4.50 10.75
N ASP A 41 -10.55 -3.37 10.60
CA ASP A 41 -11.58 -3.19 9.58
C ASP A 41 -10.91 -3.09 8.21
N TYR A 42 -10.83 -4.22 7.50
CA TYR A 42 -10.13 -4.31 6.22
C TYR A 42 -10.82 -3.52 5.11
N ALA A 43 -12.15 -3.34 5.15
CA ALA A 43 -12.87 -2.52 4.19
C ALA A 43 -12.47 -1.05 4.31
N LYS A 44 -12.43 -0.52 5.54
CA LYS A 44 -11.93 0.84 5.80
C LYS A 44 -10.45 0.98 5.47
N LEU A 45 -9.66 -0.05 5.75
CA LEU A 45 -8.23 -0.07 5.42
C LEU A 45 -8.00 0.07 3.91
N CYS A 46 -8.68 -0.74 3.09
CA CYS A 46 -8.58 -0.69 1.63
C CYS A 46 -8.97 0.68 1.08
N ALA A 47 -10.15 1.18 1.46
CA ALA A 47 -10.64 2.49 1.02
C ALA A 47 -9.68 3.62 1.41
N ARG A 48 -9.07 3.53 2.59
CA ARG A 48 -8.08 4.51 3.06
C ARG A 48 -6.79 4.47 2.24
N ILE A 49 -6.25 3.28 1.98
CA ILE A 49 -5.02 3.10 1.19
C ILE A 49 -5.24 3.69 -0.21
N GLU A 50 -6.30 3.29 -0.91
CA GLU A 50 -6.61 3.78 -2.26
C GLU A 50 -6.74 5.31 -2.28
N LYS A 51 -7.50 5.89 -1.33
CA LYS A 51 -7.67 7.34 -1.21
C LYS A 51 -6.33 8.06 -1.00
N ILE A 52 -5.44 7.50 -0.20
CA ILE A 52 -4.10 8.06 0.02
C ILE A 52 -3.29 8.04 -1.27
N TYR A 53 -3.25 6.93 -2.00
CA TYR A 53 -2.50 6.84 -3.26
C TYR A 53 -3.03 7.82 -4.31
N LYS A 54 -4.36 7.85 -4.53
CA LYS A 54 -5.00 8.78 -5.49
C LYS A 54 -4.73 10.25 -5.15
N LYS A 55 -4.72 10.61 -3.85
CA LYS A 55 -4.47 11.98 -3.40
C LYS A 55 -2.99 12.37 -3.42
N LYS A 56 -2.10 11.52 -2.92
CA LYS A 56 -0.68 11.85 -2.71
C LYS A 56 0.16 11.74 -3.97
N LYS A 57 -0.27 10.92 -4.94
CA LYS A 57 0.41 10.71 -6.22
C LYS A 57 1.92 10.52 -6.06
N PHE A 58 2.34 9.52 -5.29
CA PHE A 58 3.72 9.37 -4.82
C PHE A 58 4.75 9.35 -5.95
N LYS A 59 5.97 9.84 -5.68
CA LYS A 59 7.08 9.77 -6.63
C LYS A 59 7.73 8.38 -6.68
N THR A 60 7.86 7.70 -5.53
CA THR A 60 8.49 6.36 -5.46
C THR A 60 7.64 5.40 -4.64
N ILE A 61 7.79 4.10 -4.92
CA ILE A 61 7.07 3.03 -4.22
C ILE A 61 7.51 2.99 -2.75
N GLU A 62 8.80 3.09 -2.45
CA GLU A 62 9.35 3.02 -1.09
C GLU A 62 8.82 4.16 -0.21
N LYS A 63 8.70 5.38 -0.77
CA LYS A 63 8.09 6.52 -0.05
C LYS A 63 6.61 6.26 0.23
N SER A 64 5.88 5.68 -0.72
CA SER A 64 4.47 5.31 -0.52
C SER A 64 4.32 4.27 0.59
N LEU A 65 5.09 3.19 0.58
CA LEU A 65 5.04 2.13 1.61
C LEU A 65 5.40 2.66 2.99
N LYS A 66 6.47 3.47 3.10
CA LYS A 66 6.86 4.12 4.37
C LYS A 66 5.73 5.00 4.91
N TYR A 67 5.03 5.72 4.04
CA TYR A 67 3.89 6.56 4.43
C TYR A 67 2.70 5.71 4.91
N ILE A 68 2.31 4.69 4.15
CA ILE A 68 1.19 3.81 4.48
C ILE A 68 1.41 3.10 5.82
N CYS A 69 2.59 2.52 6.06
CA CYS A 69 2.85 1.88 7.36
C CYS A 69 2.76 2.87 8.53
N LYS A 70 3.25 4.12 8.36
CA LYS A 70 3.14 5.16 9.38
C LYS A 70 1.68 5.55 9.61
N ASP A 71 0.91 5.74 8.55
CA ASP A 71 -0.50 6.12 8.62
C ASP A 71 -1.36 5.02 9.26
N ILE A 72 -1.18 3.75 8.88
CA ILE A 72 -1.88 2.61 9.50
C ILE A 72 -1.53 2.49 10.98
N LYS A 73 -0.24 2.53 11.35
CA LYS A 73 0.16 2.46 12.76
C LYS A 73 -0.40 3.60 13.60
N LYS A 74 -0.52 4.81 13.04
CA LYS A 74 -1.13 5.97 13.72
C LYS A 74 -2.61 5.70 14.08
N HIS A 75 -3.37 5.08 13.18
CA HIS A 75 -4.79 4.78 13.40
C HIS A 75 -5.02 3.45 14.14
N HIS A 76 -4.07 2.53 14.08
CA HIS A 76 -4.11 1.22 14.74
C HIS A 76 -2.96 1.08 15.73
N LYS A 77 -3.05 1.74 16.89
CA LYS A 77 -1.99 1.73 17.92
C LYS A 77 -1.57 0.33 18.37
N LYS A 78 -2.51 -0.64 18.35
CA LYS A 78 -2.30 -2.05 18.76
C LYS A 78 -1.83 -2.97 17.61
N LEU A 79 -1.48 -2.41 16.45
CA LEU A 79 -0.80 -3.10 15.35
C LEU A 79 0.54 -3.65 15.85
N GLN A 80 0.76 -4.95 15.64
CA GLN A 80 1.95 -5.70 16.05
C GLN A 80 2.95 -5.85 14.91
N PHE A 81 2.45 -6.12 13.69
CA PHE A 81 3.29 -6.09 12.50
C PHE A 81 2.48 -5.71 11.27
N ILE A 82 3.18 -5.25 10.24
CA ILE A 82 2.68 -5.07 8.90
C ILE A 82 3.76 -5.47 7.89
N ASN A 83 3.38 -6.30 6.93
CA ASN A 83 4.11 -6.55 5.69
C ASN A 83 3.29 -5.94 4.57
N ILE A 84 3.88 -5.07 3.77
CA ILE A 84 3.20 -4.45 2.65
C ILE A 84 4.11 -4.46 1.43
N THR A 85 3.53 -4.86 0.30
CA THR A 85 4.19 -4.88 -0.99
C THR A 85 3.34 -4.11 -1.98
N CYS A 86 3.98 -3.29 -2.80
CA CYS A 86 3.32 -2.54 -3.86
C CYS A 86 3.97 -2.90 -5.18
N TYR A 87 3.14 -3.32 -6.13
CA TYR A 87 3.54 -3.68 -7.48
C TYR A 87 2.98 -2.69 -8.50
N LYS A 88 3.76 -2.47 -9.55
CA LYS A 88 3.32 -1.87 -10.82
C LYS A 88 3.35 -3.00 -11.85
N PRO A 89 2.25 -3.77 -12.01
CA PRO A 89 2.27 -4.97 -12.84
C PRO A 89 2.52 -4.67 -14.33
N ASP A 90 2.06 -3.51 -14.82
CA ASP A 90 2.01 -3.23 -16.25
C ASP A 90 3.10 -2.26 -16.74
N ILE A 91 4.02 -1.81 -15.87
CA ILE A 91 5.05 -0.83 -16.23
C ILE A 91 6.19 -1.43 -17.07
N ILE A 92 6.46 -2.74 -16.93
CA ILE A 92 7.40 -3.49 -17.75
C ILE A 92 6.67 -4.72 -18.29
N LYS A 93 6.53 -4.80 -19.62
CA LYS A 93 5.71 -5.82 -20.32
C LYS A 93 5.94 -7.26 -19.86
N ASN A 94 7.18 -7.60 -19.50
CA ASN A 94 7.60 -8.96 -19.18
C ASN A 94 8.04 -9.14 -17.72
N ALA A 95 7.75 -8.18 -16.83
CA ALA A 95 8.18 -8.25 -15.45
C ALA A 95 7.18 -7.57 -14.49
N ARG A 96 6.80 -8.28 -13.43
CA ARG A 96 6.11 -7.69 -12.29
C ARG A 96 7.14 -7.04 -11.37
N VAL A 97 7.17 -5.71 -11.37
CA VAL A 97 8.09 -4.95 -10.50
C VAL A 97 7.37 -4.31 -9.33
N GLY A 98 8.07 -4.20 -8.21
CA GLY A 98 7.52 -3.65 -6.99
C GLY A 98 8.57 -3.56 -5.88
N ALA A 99 8.14 -3.03 -4.74
CA ALA A 99 8.95 -3.00 -3.52
C ALA A 99 8.12 -3.50 -2.34
N SER A 100 8.81 -4.03 -1.33
CA SER A 100 8.22 -4.55 -0.10
C SER A 100 8.76 -3.82 1.11
N LEU A 101 7.96 -3.71 2.17
CA LEU A 101 8.36 -3.18 3.45
C LEU A 101 7.70 -3.96 4.59
N SER A 102 8.52 -4.50 5.48
CA SER A 102 8.08 -5.19 6.69
C SER A 102 8.43 -4.37 7.92
N LYS A 103 7.50 -4.26 8.87
CA LYS A 103 7.71 -3.61 10.16
C LYS A 103 7.07 -4.41 11.29
N LYS A 104 7.83 -4.57 12.37
CA LYS A 104 7.35 -5.05 13.68
C LYS A 104 7.26 -3.86 14.64
N TYR A 105 6.28 -3.87 15.54
CA TYR A 105 5.93 -2.78 16.45
C TYR A 105 5.63 -3.26 17.87
#